data_AF-A0A3S2WXE3-F1
#
_entry.id   AF-A0A3S2WXE3-F1
#
_cell.length_a   1.000
_cell.length_b   1.000
_cell.length_c   1.000
_cell.angle_alpha   90.00
_cell.angle_beta   90.00
_cell.angle_gamma   90.00
#
_symmetry.space_group_name_H-M   'P 1'
#
loop_
_entity.id
_entity.type
_entity.pdbx_description
1 polymer ?
#
loop_
_entity_poly.entity_id
_entity_poly.type
_entity_poly.pdbx_seq_one_letter_code
_entity_poly.pdbx_strand_id
1 'polypeptide(L)'
;MKPLLCTLFFCCSTLLAQPQWPQADCVKAAKKLQQLEQKISSGYSLKEAEQLNLDQRLLEKQLDQRCQRPVIPQSKPKKTINGPATTAALDALAKGPQLYVSSFSVKAPYQGKKQQAWLEYYSEPEQCFGARDSRQIVWCVEQRQQAKANFERQWQQKFAQSPPE
;
A
#
# COMPACT_ATOMS: atom_id res chain seq x y z
N MET A 1 -32.59 53.46 31.09
CA MET A 1 -31.46 52.55 31.34
C MET A 1 -32.03 51.20 31.76
N LYS A 2 -31.94 50.18 30.89
CA LYS A 2 -32.38 48.80 31.14
C LYS A 2 -31.21 47.88 30.78
N PRO A 3 -30.66 47.09 31.70
CA PRO A 3 -29.82 45.97 31.32
C PRO A 3 -30.69 44.74 31.06
N LEU A 4 -30.76 44.41 29.78
CA LEU A 4 -31.22 43.15 29.22
C LEU A 4 -30.08 42.11 29.32
N LEU A 5 -30.47 40.83 29.30
CA LEU A 5 -29.65 39.63 29.10
C LEU A 5 -28.73 39.20 30.26
N CYS A 6 -29.05 38.04 30.85
CA CYS A 6 -28.12 36.91 30.99
C CYS A 6 -28.86 35.69 31.61
N THR A 7 -29.92 35.25 30.95
CA THR A 7 -30.35 33.85 31.00
C THR A 7 -29.83 33.18 29.73
N LEU A 8 -29.29 31.97 29.85
CA LEU A 8 -28.68 31.10 28.82
C LEU A 8 -27.15 31.06 28.81
N PHE A 9 -26.54 30.33 29.76
CA PHE A 9 -25.38 29.48 29.44
C PHE A 9 -25.10 28.43 30.53
N PHE A 10 -26.05 27.53 30.78
CA PHE A 10 -25.78 26.31 31.53
C PHE A 10 -26.37 25.12 30.77
N CYS A 11 -25.96 24.98 29.50
CA CYS A 11 -26.35 23.86 28.66
C CYS A 11 -25.08 23.11 28.24
N CYS A 12 -24.93 21.91 28.79
CA CYS A 12 -24.21 20.78 28.22
C CYS A 12 -22.72 20.97 27.88
N SER A 13 -21.87 21.06 28.91
CA SER A 13 -20.48 20.57 28.80
C SER A 13 -20.42 19.06 29.08
N THR A 14 -21.28 18.26 28.46
CA THR A 14 -20.94 16.85 28.24
C THR A 14 -20.00 16.84 27.06
N LEU A 15 -18.70 17.02 27.37
CA LEU A 15 -17.62 16.57 26.50
C LEU A 15 -18.07 15.22 25.94
N LEU A 16 -18.24 15.14 24.62
CA LEU A 16 -18.47 13.91 23.90
C LEU A 16 -17.26 13.01 24.15
N ALA A 17 -17.28 12.25 25.24
CA ALA A 17 -16.43 11.11 25.44
C ALA A 17 -16.80 10.15 24.30
N GLN A 18 -16.00 10.19 23.23
CA GLN A 18 -16.04 9.19 22.18
C GLN A 18 -16.11 7.82 22.87
N PRO A 19 -17.05 6.93 22.48
CA PRO A 19 -17.14 5.61 23.08
C PRO A 19 -15.88 4.84 22.69
N GLN A 20 -14.88 4.92 23.57
CA GLN A 20 -13.67 4.12 23.50
C GLN A 20 -14.09 2.69 23.82
N TRP A 21 -13.86 1.78 22.88
CA TRP A 21 -14.08 0.36 23.15
C TRP A 21 -13.26 -0.05 24.38
N PRO A 22 -13.82 -0.88 25.28
CA PRO A 22 -13.03 -1.40 26.38
C PRO A 22 -11.86 -2.20 25.79
N GLN A 23 -10.70 -2.11 26.41
CA GLN A 23 -9.46 -2.73 25.93
C GLN A 23 -9.63 -4.24 25.61
N ALA A 24 -10.50 -4.93 26.34
CA ALA A 24 -10.84 -6.34 26.12
C ALA A 24 -11.46 -6.59 24.73
N ASP A 25 -12.30 -5.70 24.23
CA ASP A 25 -12.95 -5.85 22.92
C ASP A 25 -11.95 -5.59 21.78
N CYS A 26 -11.03 -4.65 21.95
CA CYS A 26 -9.91 -4.44 21.03
C CYS A 26 -9.01 -5.69 20.94
N VAL A 27 -8.68 -6.31 22.07
CA VAL A 27 -7.89 -7.56 22.10
C VAL A 27 -8.65 -8.70 21.42
N LYS A 28 -9.96 -8.80 21.66
CA LYS A 28 -10.81 -9.82 21.02
C LYS A 28 -10.88 -9.65 19.51
N ALA A 29 -11.05 -8.41 19.02
CA ALA A 29 -11.05 -8.12 17.59
C ALA A 29 -9.69 -8.39 16.93
N ALA A 30 -8.59 -8.00 17.58
CA ALA A 30 -7.24 -8.30 17.10
C ALA A 30 -6.99 -9.82 17.01
N LYS A 31 -7.46 -10.59 18.00
CA LYS A 31 -7.36 -12.06 17.97
C LYS A 31 -8.16 -12.67 16.81
N LYS A 32 -9.35 -12.15 16.51
CA LYS A 32 -10.14 -12.59 15.35
C LYS A 32 -9.42 -12.31 14.02
N LEU A 33 -8.80 -11.14 13.91
CA LEU A 33 -8.02 -10.77 12.73
C LEU A 33 -6.87 -11.75 12.50
N GLN A 34 -6.11 -12.09 13.55
CA GLN A 34 -5.05 -13.10 13.46
C GLN A 34 -5.57 -14.49 13.05
N GLN A 35 -6.74 -14.90 13.54
CA GLN A 35 -7.35 -16.17 13.12
C GLN A 35 -7.76 -16.16 11.64
N LEU A 36 -8.23 -15.01 11.14
CA LEU A 36 -8.56 -14.81 9.73
C LEU A 36 -7.31 -14.90 8.84
N GLU A 37 -6.23 -14.23 9.21
CA GLU A 37 -4.94 -14.30 8.51
C GLU A 37 -4.37 -15.73 8.47
N GLN A 38 -4.53 -16.48 9.58
CA GLN A 38 -4.17 -17.89 9.60
C GLN A 38 -5.03 -18.72 8.65
N LYS A 39 -6.35 -18.49 8.60
CA LYS A 39 -7.23 -19.17 7.65
C LYS A 39 -6.85 -18.85 6.20
N ILE A 40 -6.54 -17.59 5.92
CA ILE A 40 -6.10 -17.11 4.60
C ILE A 40 -4.80 -17.80 4.19
N SER A 41 -3.81 -17.86 5.09
CA SER A 41 -2.52 -18.50 4.80
C SER A 41 -2.57 -20.02 4.71
N SER A 42 -3.54 -20.67 5.38
CA SER A 42 -3.78 -22.12 5.27
C SER A 42 -4.50 -22.55 3.99
N GLY A 43 -4.99 -21.60 3.19
CA GLY A 43 -5.78 -21.85 1.98
C GLY A 43 -7.29 -21.95 2.25
N TYR A 44 -8.09 -21.46 1.30
CA TYR A 44 -9.54 -21.40 1.37
C TYR A 44 -10.18 -21.53 -0.01
N SER A 45 -11.49 -21.81 -0.06
CA SER A 45 -12.21 -21.96 -1.33
C SER A 45 -12.53 -20.62 -1.98
N LEU A 46 -12.64 -20.58 -3.32
CA LEU A 46 -13.01 -19.36 -4.06
C LEU A 46 -14.35 -18.76 -3.62
N LYS A 47 -15.29 -19.61 -3.15
CA LYS A 47 -16.60 -19.16 -2.64
C LYS A 47 -16.48 -18.40 -1.32
N GLU A 48 -15.48 -18.71 -0.50
CA GLU A 48 -15.25 -18.04 0.79
C GLU A 48 -14.35 -16.81 0.67
N ALA A 49 -13.66 -16.63 -0.47
CA ALA A 49 -12.66 -15.60 -0.68
C ALA A 49 -13.19 -14.18 -0.42
N GLU A 50 -14.35 -13.87 -0.99
CA GLU A 50 -14.97 -12.55 -0.87
C GLU A 50 -15.34 -12.26 0.59
N GLN A 51 -15.98 -13.22 1.25
CA GLN A 51 -16.40 -13.07 2.65
C GLN A 51 -15.21 -12.88 3.58
N LEU A 52 -14.15 -13.67 3.43
CA LEU A 52 -12.95 -13.55 4.27
C LEU A 52 -12.26 -12.18 4.11
N ASN A 53 -12.18 -11.68 2.87
CA ASN A 53 -11.61 -10.37 2.59
C ASN A 53 -12.47 -9.23 3.17
N LEU A 54 -13.80 -9.36 3.12
CA LEU A 54 -14.72 -8.38 3.71
C LEU A 54 -14.60 -8.37 5.25
N ASP A 55 -14.57 -9.55 5.86
CA ASP A 55 -14.45 -9.69 7.32
C ASP A 55 -13.12 -9.14 7.83
N GLN A 56 -12.01 -9.40 7.11
CA GLN A 56 -10.70 -8.83 7.42
C GLN A 56 -10.74 -7.30 7.37
N ARG A 57 -11.20 -6.70 6.26
CA ARG A 57 -11.29 -5.24 6.10
C ARG A 57 -12.17 -4.59 7.16
N LEU A 58 -13.27 -5.24 7.54
CA LEU A 58 -14.17 -4.74 8.57
C LEU A 58 -13.47 -4.70 9.93
N LEU A 59 -12.75 -5.76 10.30
CA LEU A 59 -12.01 -5.84 11.57
C LEU A 59 -10.88 -4.82 11.63
N GLU A 60 -10.10 -4.68 10.55
CA GLU A 60 -9.03 -3.66 10.45
C GLU A 60 -9.61 -2.25 10.66
N LYS A 61 -10.70 -1.93 9.93
CA LYS A 61 -11.39 -0.65 10.08
C LYS A 61 -11.92 -0.42 11.49
N GLN A 62 -12.47 -1.44 12.14
CA GLN A 62 -12.98 -1.33 13.51
C GLN A 62 -11.84 -1.05 14.50
N LEU A 63 -10.72 -1.75 14.37
CA LEU A 63 -9.52 -1.53 15.19
C LEU A 63 -8.96 -0.12 15.00
N ASP A 64 -8.84 0.35 13.76
CA ASP A 64 -8.32 1.68 13.46
C ASP A 64 -9.22 2.78 14.01
N GLN A 65 -10.54 2.65 13.87
CA GLN A 65 -11.47 3.70 14.31
C GLN A 65 -11.63 3.78 15.83
N ARG A 66 -11.49 2.65 16.53
CA ARG A 66 -11.94 2.52 17.93
C ARG A 66 -10.84 2.20 18.92
N CYS A 67 -9.73 1.62 18.47
CA CYS A 67 -8.64 1.14 19.33
C CYS A 67 -7.35 1.96 19.21
N GLN A 68 -7.38 3.09 18.48
CA GLN A 68 -6.29 4.06 18.47
C GLN A 68 -6.08 4.63 19.88
N ARG A 69 -4.94 4.28 20.49
CA ARG A 69 -4.49 4.95 21.72
C ARG A 69 -4.05 6.37 21.35
N PRO A 70 -4.45 7.42 22.10
CA PRO A 70 -3.82 8.72 21.92
C PRO A 70 -2.33 8.57 22.21
N VAL A 71 -1.49 8.98 21.27
CA VAL A 71 -0.04 9.07 21.49
C VAL A 71 0.16 10.21 22.48
N ILE A 72 0.20 9.90 23.77
CA ILE A 72 0.58 10.88 24.80
C ILE A 72 2.05 11.20 24.53
N PRO A 73 2.41 12.44 24.14
CA PRO A 73 3.81 12.78 23.96
C PRO A 73 4.47 12.72 25.34
N GLN A 74 5.29 11.71 25.59
CA GLN A 74 6.17 11.71 26.75
C GLN A 74 7.16 12.88 26.57
N SER A 75 6.96 13.96 27.32
CA SER A 75 7.88 15.08 27.37
C SER A 75 9.20 14.62 27.97
N LYS A 76 10.17 14.26 27.13
CA LYS A 76 11.57 14.16 27.54
C LYS A 76 12.26 15.51 27.29
N PRO A 77 13.01 16.07 28.25
CA PRO A 77 13.63 17.37 28.08
C PRO A 77 14.66 17.35 26.95
N LYS A 78 14.49 18.31 26.03
CA LYS A 78 15.29 18.50 24.81
C LYS A 78 16.69 18.96 25.18
N LYS A 79 17.71 18.12 24.95
CA LYS A 79 19.12 18.54 24.99
C LYS A 79 19.48 19.12 23.62
N THR A 80 19.72 20.43 23.57
CA THR A 80 20.14 21.16 22.37
C THR A 80 21.53 20.70 21.95
N ILE A 81 21.65 20.12 20.75
CA ILE A 81 22.93 19.95 20.06
C ILE A 81 22.76 20.59 18.68
N ASN A 82 23.48 21.69 18.47
CA ASN A 82 23.61 22.33 17.17
C ASN A 82 24.58 21.52 16.31
N GLY A 83 24.13 21.09 15.13
CA GLY A 83 24.93 20.44 14.10
C GLY A 83 24.21 20.50 12.74
N PRO A 84 24.94 20.60 11.61
CA PRO A 84 24.38 21.12 10.37
C PRO A 84 23.44 20.12 9.67
N ALA A 85 22.38 20.69 9.09
CA ALA A 85 21.31 20.01 8.38
C ALA A 85 21.81 19.36 7.08
N THR A 86 21.36 18.12 6.80
CA THR A 86 20.61 17.74 5.57
C THR A 86 20.39 16.23 5.37
N THR A 87 21.02 15.34 6.16
CA THR A 87 20.80 13.88 6.03
C THR A 87 19.74 13.29 6.97
N ALA A 88 19.47 13.96 8.10
CA ALA A 88 18.59 13.44 9.16
C ALA A 88 17.11 13.30 8.79
N ALA A 89 16.63 14.03 7.77
CA ALA A 89 15.24 13.94 7.32
C ALA A 89 14.93 12.61 6.62
N LEU A 90 15.91 12.02 5.92
CA LEU A 90 15.79 10.72 5.27
C LEU A 90 15.85 9.56 6.29
N ASP A 91 16.70 9.68 7.31
CA ASP A 91 16.77 8.71 8.41
C ASP A 91 15.53 8.73 9.31
N ALA A 92 14.84 9.88 9.42
CA ALA A 92 13.57 9.97 10.13
C ALA A 92 12.42 9.26 9.39
N LEU A 93 12.43 9.26 8.05
CA LEU A 93 11.51 8.48 7.21
C LEU A 93 11.77 6.97 7.30
N ALA A 94 13.03 6.55 7.52
CA ALA A 94 13.40 5.15 7.73
C ALA A 94 12.95 4.58 9.10
N LYS A 95 12.47 5.42 10.03
CA LYS A 95 11.94 5.03 11.36
C LYS A 95 10.41 4.97 11.41
N GLY A 96 9.73 5.03 10.27
CA GLY A 96 8.31 4.68 10.19
C GLY A 96 8.09 3.19 10.52
N PRO A 97 6.84 2.77 10.80
CA PRO A 97 6.54 1.34 10.91
C PRO A 97 7.09 0.65 9.66
N GLN A 98 7.87 -0.43 9.84
CA GLN A 98 8.38 -1.22 8.72
C GLN A 98 7.18 -1.80 7.99
N LEU A 99 6.71 -1.09 6.97
CA LEU A 99 5.76 -1.63 6.02
C LEU A 99 6.48 -2.80 5.38
N TYR A 100 5.95 -4.00 5.59
CA TYR A 100 6.41 -5.21 4.93
C TYR A 100 6.04 -5.10 3.45
N VAL A 101 6.75 -4.25 2.72
CA VAL A 101 6.68 -4.19 1.27
C VAL A 101 7.46 -5.40 0.83
N SER A 102 6.75 -6.48 0.50
CA SER A 102 7.32 -7.60 -0.23
C SER A 102 8.06 -7.02 -1.44
N SER A 103 9.39 -7.04 -1.40
CA SER A 103 10.22 -6.50 -2.46
C SER A 103 10.04 -7.37 -3.69
N PHE A 104 9.09 -7.01 -4.55
CA PHE A 104 8.93 -7.67 -5.83
C PHE A 104 9.97 -7.06 -6.78
N SER A 105 11.01 -7.82 -7.11
CA SER A 105 11.91 -7.42 -8.18
C SER A 105 11.22 -7.74 -9.50
N VAL A 106 10.84 -6.72 -10.24
CA VAL A 106 10.37 -6.89 -11.62
C VAL A 106 11.57 -7.28 -12.46
N LYS A 107 11.76 -8.58 -12.68
CA LYS A 107 12.80 -9.05 -13.60
C LYS A 107 12.47 -8.56 -15.01
N ALA A 108 13.46 -7.93 -15.64
CA ALA A 108 13.37 -7.60 -17.06
C ALA A 108 13.18 -8.89 -17.88
N PRO A 109 12.46 -8.83 -19.02
CA PRO A 109 12.18 -10.00 -19.85
C PRO A 109 13.45 -10.59 -20.50
N TYR A 110 14.51 -9.79 -20.65
CA TYR A 110 15.78 -10.17 -21.25
C TYR A 110 16.95 -9.54 -20.49
N GLN A 111 18.17 -9.94 -20.85
CA GLN A 111 19.42 -9.41 -20.29
C GLN A 111 20.38 -8.95 -21.40
N GLY A 112 21.32 -8.07 -21.05
CA GLY A 112 22.41 -7.64 -21.95
C GLY A 112 21.92 -6.97 -23.24
N LYS A 113 22.57 -7.27 -24.37
CA LYS A 113 22.25 -6.66 -25.68
C LYS A 113 20.80 -6.90 -26.12
N LYS A 114 20.22 -8.06 -25.78
CA LYS A 114 18.82 -8.38 -26.08
C LYS A 114 17.86 -7.47 -25.30
N GLN A 115 18.20 -7.14 -24.06
CA GLN A 115 17.41 -6.20 -23.26
C GLN A 115 17.44 -4.79 -23.85
N GLN A 116 18.61 -4.29 -24.22
CA GLN A 116 18.73 -2.97 -24.83
C GLN A 116 17.94 -2.90 -26.14
N ALA A 117 18.09 -3.89 -27.02
CA ALA A 117 17.32 -3.95 -28.27
C ALA A 117 15.81 -4.06 -28.04
N TRP A 118 15.37 -4.74 -26.98
CA TRP A 118 13.95 -4.78 -26.61
C TRP A 118 13.42 -3.42 -26.17
N LEU A 119 14.19 -2.66 -25.38
CA LEU A 119 13.83 -1.31 -24.95
C LEU A 119 13.77 -0.31 -26.10
N GLU A 120 14.60 -0.51 -27.13
CA GLU A 120 14.55 0.27 -28.38
C GLU A 120 13.36 -0.14 -29.28
N TYR A 121 12.99 -1.42 -29.25
CA TYR A 121 11.92 -1.98 -30.08
C TYR A 121 10.51 -1.67 -29.57
N TYR A 122 10.30 -1.74 -28.25
CA TYR A 122 8.98 -1.63 -27.64
C TYR A 122 8.96 -0.62 -26.50
N SER A 123 8.12 0.40 -26.65
CA SER A 123 7.69 1.30 -25.57
C SER A 123 6.22 1.04 -25.24
N GLU A 124 5.90 1.03 -23.94
CA GLU A 124 4.52 0.86 -23.48
C GLU A 124 3.68 2.09 -23.88
N PRO A 125 2.48 1.91 -24.46
CA PRO A 125 1.61 3.03 -24.80
C PRO A 125 1.19 3.84 -23.56
N GLU A 126 0.98 5.16 -23.72
CA GLU A 126 0.68 6.02 -22.57
C GLU A 126 -0.58 5.60 -21.79
N GLN A 127 -1.58 5.13 -22.53
CA GLN A 127 -2.84 4.62 -21.99
C GLN A 127 -2.69 3.38 -21.09
N CYS A 128 -1.54 2.70 -21.13
CA CYS A 128 -1.25 1.55 -20.28
C CYS A 128 -0.64 1.96 -18.94
N PHE A 129 -0.14 3.19 -18.80
CA PHE A 129 0.35 3.68 -17.52
C PHE A 129 -0.82 4.01 -16.59
N GLY A 130 -0.94 3.23 -15.50
CA GLY A 130 -1.97 3.47 -14.48
C GLY A 130 -3.39 3.10 -14.91
N ALA A 131 -3.55 2.25 -15.93
CA ALA A 131 -4.84 1.72 -16.35
C ALA A 131 -5.56 1.07 -15.15
N ARG A 132 -6.82 1.47 -14.93
CA ARG A 132 -7.68 0.93 -13.86
C ARG A 132 -8.81 0.07 -14.40
N ASP A 133 -9.15 0.25 -15.67
CA ASP A 133 -10.18 -0.56 -16.31
C ASP A 133 -9.62 -1.93 -16.69
N SER A 134 -10.35 -2.99 -16.33
CA SER A 134 -9.96 -4.37 -16.57
C SER A 134 -9.72 -4.68 -18.06
N ARG A 135 -10.54 -4.14 -18.97
CA ARG A 135 -10.40 -4.41 -20.41
C ARG A 135 -9.18 -3.72 -20.96
N GLN A 136 -8.93 -2.49 -20.52
CA GLN A 136 -7.72 -1.74 -20.88
C GLN A 136 -6.45 -2.45 -20.38
N ILE A 137 -6.46 -2.95 -19.15
CA ILE A 137 -5.35 -3.73 -18.59
C ILE A 137 -5.08 -4.98 -19.44
N VAL A 138 -6.13 -5.76 -19.76
CA VAL A 138 -6.00 -6.96 -20.61
C VAL A 138 -5.43 -6.60 -21.97
N TRP A 139 -5.95 -5.54 -22.60
CA TRP A 139 -5.46 -5.07 -23.90
C TRP A 139 -3.98 -4.70 -23.86
N CYS A 140 -3.53 -3.98 -22.83
CA CYS A 140 -2.12 -3.62 -22.66
C CYS A 140 -1.22 -4.85 -22.52
N VAL A 141 -1.65 -5.85 -21.74
CA VAL A 141 -0.92 -7.11 -21.59
C VAL A 141 -0.84 -7.85 -22.92
N GLU A 142 -1.94 -7.95 -23.66
CA GLU A 142 -1.97 -8.63 -24.96
C GLU A 142 -1.05 -7.95 -25.98
N GLN A 143 -1.11 -6.62 -26.09
CA GLN A 143 -0.24 -5.85 -26.99
C GLN A 143 1.24 -6.06 -26.66
N ARG A 144 1.60 -6.00 -25.38
CA ARG A 144 2.98 -6.25 -24.94
C ARG A 144 3.45 -7.66 -25.29
N GLN A 145 2.59 -8.66 -25.12
CA GLN A 145 2.92 -10.04 -25.48
C GLN A 145 3.08 -10.24 -26.98
N GLN A 146 2.25 -9.59 -27.79
CA GLN A 146 2.36 -9.64 -29.24
C GLN A 146 3.66 -9.00 -29.72
N ALA A 147 4.01 -7.82 -29.19
CA ALA A 147 5.29 -7.17 -29.45
C ALA A 147 6.46 -8.07 -29.05
N LYS A 148 6.36 -8.74 -27.91
CA LYS A 148 7.39 -9.68 -27.43
C LYS A 148 7.61 -10.83 -28.41
N ALA A 149 6.54 -11.48 -28.84
CA ALA A 149 6.61 -12.58 -29.80
C ALA A 149 7.21 -12.14 -31.15
N ASN A 150 6.85 -10.94 -31.62
CA ASN A 150 7.40 -10.39 -32.85
C ASN A 150 8.89 -10.06 -32.73
N PHE A 151 9.29 -9.44 -31.62
CA PHE A 151 10.70 -9.18 -31.33
C PHE A 151 11.51 -10.46 -31.26
N GLU A 152 11.02 -11.50 -30.58
CA GLU A 152 11.74 -12.77 -30.47
C GLU A 152 11.95 -13.43 -31.83
N ARG A 153 10.95 -13.39 -32.71
CA ARG A 153 11.06 -13.89 -34.08
C ARG A 153 12.14 -13.14 -34.87
N GLN A 154 12.12 -11.80 -34.82
CA GLN A 154 13.12 -10.97 -35.50
C GLN A 154 14.52 -11.16 -34.92
N TRP A 155 14.61 -11.29 -33.59
CA TRP A 155 15.87 -11.52 -32.90
C TRP A 155 16.47 -12.87 -33.31
N GLN A 156 15.68 -13.96 -33.25
CA GLN A 156 16.14 -15.28 -33.69
C GLN A 156 16.63 -15.27 -35.14
N GLN A 157 15.93 -14.58 -36.04
CA GLN A 157 16.36 -14.45 -37.44
C GLN A 157 17.70 -13.72 -37.58
N LYS A 158 17.91 -12.61 -36.86
CA LYS A 158 19.18 -11.86 -36.89
C LYS A 158 20.37 -12.70 -36.41
N PHE A 159 20.19 -13.52 -35.37
CA PHE A 159 21.24 -14.38 -34.81
C PHE A 159 21.38 -15.73 -35.52
N ALA A 160 20.36 -16.19 -36.26
CA ALA A 160 20.47 -17.35 -37.14
C ALA A 160 21.23 -17.04 -38.44
N GLN A 161 21.28 -15.76 -38.83
CA GLN A 161 21.98 -15.28 -40.03
C GLN A 161 23.38 -14.74 -39.77
N SER A 162 23.81 -14.60 -38.52
CA SER A 162 25.20 -14.29 -38.18
C SER A 162 26.07 -15.54 -38.41
N PRO A 163 27.12 -15.48 -39.25
CA PRO A 163 28.06 -16.58 -39.42
C PRO A 163 28.67 -17.00 -38.08
N PRO A 164 29.00 -18.29 -37.90
CA PRO A 164 29.85 -18.69 -36.79
C PRO A 164 31.21 -17.97 -36.97
N GLU A 165 31.66 -17.31 -35.90
CA GLU A 165 33.00 -16.71 -35.80
C GLU A 165 34.08 -17.80 -35.83
#